data_AF-A0A8T0TA90-F1
#
_entry.id   AF-A0A8T0TA90-F1
#
_cell.length_a   1.000
_cell.length_b   1.000
_cell.length_c   1.000
_cell.angle_alpha   90.00
_cell.angle_beta   90.00
_cell.angle_gamma   90.00
#
_symmetry.space_group_name_H-M   'P 1'
#
loop_
_entity.id
_entity.type
_entity.pdbx_description
1 polymer ?
#
loop_
_entity_poly.entity_id
_entity_poly.type
_entity_poly.pdbx_seq_one_letter_code
_entity_poly.pdbx_strand_id
1 'polypeptide(L)'
;MSSYKDQYRSWLFELRCGFGLLMYGFGSKKQLLEEFASTTLTDFTVIVINGYLPSINLKEVIATIAEMSCDQAQSKRKHQPGTRSQLSQPFPSKSFDDIISFLKRQTSDDVDDQVCLLIHNIDGPALRDAESQQCLAQVSCCPQIRVAASTDHVNAPLLWGKKMVHTQYRWSWYHVPTFAPYKVECVFYPLILASGGHAQTTKMALVVLQSLTPNAQSVFRVLAEYQLANEKVLWTPFTIHVRIKGGKGKSPQRQQLLHVADLFLF
;
A
#
# COMPACT_ATOMS: atom_id res chain seq x y z
N MET A 1 -17.23 14.40 15.79
CA MET A 1 -17.31 12.96 15.43
C MET A 1 -18.70 12.35 15.62
N SER A 2 -19.56 12.87 16.52
CA SER A 2 -20.93 12.35 16.74
C SER A 2 -21.84 12.37 15.49
N SER A 3 -21.66 13.31 14.56
CA SER A 3 -22.53 13.44 13.38
C SER A 3 -22.47 12.27 12.39
N TYR A 4 -21.39 11.47 12.38
CA TYR A 4 -21.25 10.36 11.41
C TYR A 4 -21.80 9.04 11.94
N LYS A 5 -22.09 8.94 13.24
CA LYS A 5 -22.62 7.71 13.87
C LYS A 5 -23.96 7.31 13.30
N ASP A 6 -24.79 8.29 12.93
CA ASP A 6 -26.10 8.05 12.31
C ASP A 6 -25.97 7.37 10.93
N GLN A 7 -24.86 7.62 10.23
CA GLN A 7 -24.59 7.04 8.90
C GLN A 7 -24.03 5.63 8.99
N TYR A 8 -23.54 5.17 10.16
CA TYR A 8 -22.96 3.84 10.31
C TYR A 8 -23.93 2.73 9.93
N ARG A 9 -25.23 2.92 10.20
CA ARG A 9 -26.27 1.96 9.78
C ARG A 9 -26.41 1.88 8.26
N SER A 10 -26.30 3.01 7.57
CA SER A 10 -26.31 3.06 6.10
C SER A 10 -25.08 2.37 5.52
N TRP A 11 -23.91 2.64 6.09
CA TRP A 11 -22.64 2.05 5.67
C TRP A 11 -22.64 0.52 5.88
N LEU A 12 -23.15 0.05 7.01
CA LEU A 12 -23.32 -1.37 7.28
C LEU A 12 -24.27 -2.03 6.27
N PHE A 13 -25.38 -1.38 5.94
CA PHE A 13 -26.33 -1.88 4.96
C PHE A 13 -25.67 -2.04 3.58
N GLU A 14 -24.92 -1.05 3.12
CA GLU A 14 -24.21 -1.13 1.84
C GLU A 14 -23.13 -2.20 1.81
N LEU A 15 -22.38 -2.36 2.90
CA LEU A 15 -21.43 -3.46 3.05
C LEU A 15 -22.13 -4.82 2.94
N ARG A 16 -23.28 -5.00 3.60
CA ARG A 16 -24.07 -6.24 3.53
C ARG A 16 -24.64 -6.50 2.13
N CYS A 17 -24.96 -5.45 1.38
CA CYS A 17 -25.35 -5.55 -0.03
C CYS A 17 -24.16 -5.84 -0.98
N GLY A 18 -22.93 -5.85 -0.47
CA GLY A 18 -21.72 -6.17 -1.23
C GLY A 18 -21.14 -5.00 -2.02
N PHE A 19 -21.39 -3.78 -1.57
CA PHE A 19 -20.64 -2.61 -2.02
C PHE A 19 -19.39 -2.43 -1.14
N GLY A 20 -18.29 -2.02 -1.75
CA GLY A 20 -17.12 -1.55 -1.01
C GLY A 20 -17.35 -0.12 -0.55
N LEU A 21 -16.95 0.24 0.66
CA LEU A 21 -17.02 1.63 1.13
C LEU A 21 -15.70 2.34 0.87
N LEU A 22 -15.75 3.52 0.26
CA LEU A 22 -14.58 4.37 0.08
C LEU A 22 -14.82 5.75 0.68
N MET A 23 -14.11 6.03 1.77
CA MET A 23 -14.20 7.30 2.48
C MET A 23 -13.09 8.24 2.02
N TYR A 24 -13.50 9.42 1.55
CA TYR A 24 -12.61 10.49 1.13
C TYR A 24 -12.97 11.78 1.86
N GLY A 25 -12.02 12.69 2.00
CA GLY A 25 -12.22 13.94 2.73
C GLY A 25 -10.95 14.37 3.44
N PHE A 26 -10.95 15.63 3.85
CA PHE A 26 -9.81 16.23 4.54
C PHE A 26 -9.72 15.78 6.00
N GLY A 27 -8.52 15.36 6.42
CA GLY A 27 -8.20 14.91 7.77
C GLY A 27 -8.07 13.39 7.90
N SER A 28 -7.43 12.96 8.98
CA SER A 28 -7.26 11.54 9.29
C SER A 28 -8.62 10.88 9.56
N LYS A 29 -8.93 9.84 8.78
CA LYS A 29 -10.15 9.02 8.91
C LYS A 29 -9.94 7.77 9.74
N LYS A 30 -8.73 7.55 10.26
CA LYS A 30 -8.33 6.35 11.00
C LYS A 30 -9.24 6.11 12.20
N GLN A 31 -9.32 7.10 13.10
CA GLN A 31 -10.14 6.99 14.31
C GLN A 31 -11.62 6.74 14.01
N LEU A 32 -12.15 7.35 12.94
CA LEU A 32 -13.54 7.16 12.55
C LEU A 32 -13.81 5.73 12.05
N LEU A 33 -12.90 5.20 11.23
CA LEU A 33 -12.98 3.85 10.69
C LEU A 33 -12.78 2.78 11.77
N GLU A 34 -11.88 3.02 12.72
CA GLU A 34 -11.68 2.16 13.91
C GLU A 34 -12.92 2.19 14.82
N GLU A 35 -13.50 3.37 15.06
CA GLU A 35 -14.75 3.51 15.79
C GLU A 35 -15.89 2.76 15.09
N PHE A 36 -16.07 2.97 13.78
CA PHE A 36 -17.05 2.25 12.97
C PHE A 36 -16.90 0.72 13.06
N ALA A 37 -15.66 0.22 13.00
CA ALA A 37 -15.38 -1.20 13.13
C ALA A 37 -15.75 -1.73 14.51
N SER A 38 -15.37 -1.03 15.57
CA SER A 38 -15.67 -1.44 16.94
C SER A 38 -17.17 -1.43 17.28
N THR A 39 -17.93 -0.49 16.72
CA THR A 39 -19.35 -0.32 17.06
C THR A 39 -20.30 -1.14 16.19
N THR A 40 -19.95 -1.34 14.91
CA THR A 40 -20.91 -1.75 13.88
C THR A 40 -20.54 -3.08 13.22
N LEU A 41 -19.25 -3.45 13.22
CA LEU A 41 -18.75 -4.67 12.60
C LEU A 41 -18.58 -5.82 13.59
N THR A 42 -19.40 -5.88 14.65
CA THR A 42 -19.35 -6.97 15.65
C THR A 42 -19.63 -8.35 15.06
N ASP A 43 -20.38 -8.39 13.95
CA ASP A 43 -20.78 -9.62 13.26
C ASP A 43 -19.73 -10.08 12.24
N PHE A 44 -18.68 -9.28 12.00
CA PHE A 44 -17.66 -9.54 10.99
C PHE A 44 -16.31 -9.82 11.64
N THR A 45 -15.52 -10.70 11.04
CA THR A 45 -14.08 -10.77 11.35
C THR A 45 -13.39 -9.59 10.69
N VAL A 46 -12.98 -8.59 11.48
CA VAL A 46 -12.33 -7.37 10.97
C VAL A 46 -10.82 -7.56 10.86
N ILE A 47 -10.27 -7.33 9.67
CA ILE A 47 -8.82 -7.31 9.42
C ILE A 47 -8.43 -5.89 9.02
N VAL A 48 -7.52 -5.30 9.79
CA VAL A 48 -7.06 -3.92 9.58
C VAL A 48 -5.75 -3.91 8.80
N ILE A 49 -5.74 -3.24 7.65
CA ILE A 49 -4.56 -2.99 6.82
C ILE A 49 -4.16 -1.52 6.94
N ASN A 50 -2.96 -1.27 7.43
CA ASN A 50 -2.39 0.08 7.53
C ASN A 50 -1.58 0.44 6.28
N GLY A 51 -2.26 0.88 5.22
CA GLY A 51 -1.69 1.22 3.90
C GLY A 51 -0.59 2.29 3.91
N TYR A 52 -0.55 3.15 4.92
CA TYR A 52 0.49 4.18 5.08
C TYR A 52 1.88 3.60 5.42
N LEU A 53 1.97 2.33 5.84
CA LEU A 53 3.26 1.68 6.13
C LEU A 53 4.02 1.37 4.82
N PRO A 54 5.32 1.68 4.74
CA PRO A 54 6.10 1.46 3.51
C PRO A 54 6.47 -0.01 3.25
N SER A 55 6.31 -0.91 4.23
CA SER A 55 6.79 -2.31 4.17
C SER A 55 5.66 -3.34 4.26
N ILE A 56 4.47 -3.02 3.73
CA ILE A 56 3.32 -3.93 3.78
C ILE A 56 3.52 -5.05 2.77
N ASN A 57 3.47 -6.30 3.23
CA ASN A 57 3.45 -7.45 2.36
C ASN A 57 2.01 -7.91 2.12
N LEU A 58 1.42 -7.50 0.99
CA LEU A 58 0.04 -7.85 0.65
C LEU A 58 -0.19 -9.37 0.55
N LYS A 59 0.85 -10.13 0.17
CA LYS A 59 0.76 -11.60 0.07
C LYS A 59 0.52 -12.24 1.43
N GLU A 60 1.20 -11.77 2.46
CA GLU A 60 1.02 -12.23 3.84
C GLU A 60 -0.39 -11.91 4.34
N VAL A 61 -0.88 -10.69 4.07
CA VAL A 61 -2.24 -10.31 4.45
C VAL A 61 -3.27 -11.23 3.81
N ILE A 62 -3.12 -11.55 2.52
CA ILE A 62 -4.06 -12.41 1.82
C ILE A 62 -3.94 -13.88 2.29
N ALA A 63 -2.74 -14.34 2.63
CA ALA A 63 -2.53 -15.63 3.26
C ALA A 63 -3.25 -15.71 4.61
N THR A 64 -3.16 -14.67 5.45
CA THR A 64 -3.88 -14.64 6.74
C THR A 64 -5.39 -14.65 6.56
N ILE A 65 -5.93 -13.96 5.55
CA ILE A 65 -7.36 -14.01 5.20
C ILE A 65 -7.76 -15.45 4.85
N ALA A 66 -6.96 -16.12 4.01
CA ALA A 66 -7.24 -17.49 3.58
C ALA A 66 -7.18 -18.51 4.72
N GLU A 67 -6.23 -18.36 5.63
CA GLU A 67 -6.12 -19.19 6.84
C GLU A 67 -7.33 -18.99 7.76
N MET A 68 -7.74 -17.75 8.02
CA MET A 68 -8.92 -17.45 8.83
C MET A 68 -10.22 -18.02 8.23
N SER A 69 -10.42 -17.88 6.91
CA SER A 69 -11.57 -18.50 6.22
C SER A 69 -11.51 -20.03 6.26
N CYS A 70 -10.32 -20.63 6.24
CA CYS A 70 -10.15 -22.07 6.33
C CYS A 70 -10.47 -22.62 7.73
N ASP A 71 -9.97 -21.97 8.78
CA ASP A 71 -10.18 -22.39 10.17
C ASP A 71 -11.66 -22.31 10.59
N GLN A 72 -12.37 -21.29 10.13
CA GLN A 72 -13.84 -21.17 10.27
C GLN A 72 -14.56 -22.38 9.66
N ALA A 73 -14.16 -22.79 8.45
CA ALA A 73 -14.73 -23.94 7.76
C ALA A 73 -14.39 -25.29 8.43
N GLN A 74 -13.23 -25.40 9.09
CA GLN A 74 -12.82 -26.61 9.82
C GLN A 74 -13.52 -26.73 11.19
N SER A 75 -13.78 -25.62 11.87
CA SER A 75 -14.53 -25.59 13.13
C SER A 75 -15.95 -26.14 12.94
N LYS A 76 -16.64 -25.77 11.85
CA LYS A 76 -17.98 -26.29 11.51
C LYS A 76 -17.99 -27.77 11.13
N ARG A 77 -16.90 -28.31 10.56
CA ARG A 77 -16.78 -29.75 10.23
C ARG A 77 -16.59 -30.66 11.45
N LYS A 78 -16.22 -30.13 12.63
CA LYS A 78 -16.11 -30.93 13.87
C LYS A 78 -17.45 -31.40 14.44
N HIS A 79 -18.59 -30.91 13.95
CA HIS A 79 -19.92 -31.38 14.33
C HIS A 79 -20.49 -32.54 13.48
N GLN A 80 -19.72 -33.07 12.52
CA GLN A 80 -20.03 -34.35 11.88
C GLN A 80 -18.91 -35.37 12.17
N PRO A 81 -19.19 -36.48 12.89
CA PRO A 81 -18.19 -37.50 13.12
C PRO A 81 -18.10 -38.38 11.87
N GLY A 82 -17.09 -38.15 11.04
CA GLY A 82 -16.83 -39.06 9.93
C GLY A 82 -15.86 -38.51 8.90
N THR A 83 -14.65 -39.08 8.88
CA THR A 83 -13.62 -38.93 7.84
C THR A 83 -12.64 -37.76 8.04
N ARG A 84 -11.58 -38.08 8.78
CA ARG A 84 -10.34 -37.31 8.91
C ARG A 84 -9.64 -37.25 7.55
N SER A 85 -9.83 -36.19 6.77
CA SER A 85 -8.87 -35.82 5.73
C SER A 85 -7.82 -34.90 6.33
N GLN A 86 -6.67 -35.51 6.57
CA GLN A 86 -5.44 -34.90 7.04
C GLN A 86 -4.93 -33.95 5.94
N LEU A 87 -5.24 -32.67 6.04
CA LEU A 87 -4.58 -31.59 5.29
C LEU A 87 -3.92 -30.65 6.28
N SER A 88 -3.00 -31.22 7.07
CA SER A 88 -1.96 -30.47 7.75
C SER A 88 -0.85 -30.17 6.74
N GLN A 89 -0.99 -29.08 6.02
CA GLN A 89 0.15 -28.38 5.44
C GLN A 89 -0.06 -26.90 5.76
N PRO A 90 0.95 -26.20 6.32
CA PRO A 90 0.92 -24.74 6.36
C PRO A 90 0.72 -24.24 4.92
N PHE A 91 0.09 -23.08 4.75
CA PHE A 91 -0.35 -22.57 3.44
C PHE A 91 0.68 -21.82 2.57
N PRO A 92 2.03 -21.80 2.78
CA PRO A 92 2.87 -20.77 2.17
C PRO A 92 3.26 -21.07 0.70
N SER A 93 2.71 -22.11 0.05
CA SER A 93 3.15 -22.56 -1.28
C SER A 93 2.07 -22.60 -2.37
N LYS A 94 0.85 -22.09 -2.10
CA LYS A 94 -0.17 -21.96 -3.16
C LYS A 94 -0.01 -20.63 -3.90
N SER A 95 -0.16 -20.66 -5.23
CA SER A 95 -0.11 -19.45 -6.03
C SER A 95 -1.26 -18.51 -5.64
N PHE A 96 -1.09 -17.21 -5.86
CA PHE A 96 -2.08 -16.20 -5.51
C PHE A 96 -3.49 -16.50 -6.08
N ASP A 97 -3.53 -17.03 -7.31
CA ASP A 97 -4.75 -17.43 -7.98
C ASP A 97 -5.42 -18.66 -7.34
N ASP A 98 -4.64 -19.58 -6.77
CA ASP A 98 -5.17 -20.73 -6.02
C ASP A 98 -5.85 -20.30 -4.73
N ILE A 99 -5.30 -19.29 -4.05
CA ILE A 99 -5.90 -18.72 -2.84
C ILE A 99 -7.22 -18.01 -3.19
N ILE A 100 -7.22 -17.19 -4.24
CA ILE A 100 -8.45 -16.52 -4.70
C ILE A 100 -9.50 -17.53 -5.15
N SER A 101 -9.11 -18.57 -5.90
CA SER A 101 -10.05 -19.58 -6.35
C SER A 101 -10.63 -20.38 -5.19
N PHE A 102 -9.86 -20.61 -4.12
CA PHE A 102 -10.35 -21.20 -2.88
C PHE A 102 -11.37 -20.29 -2.17
N LEU A 103 -11.06 -19.00 -2.01
CA LEU A 103 -11.97 -18.01 -1.42
C LEU A 103 -13.27 -17.85 -2.22
N LYS A 104 -13.20 -17.94 -3.55
CA LYS A 104 -14.40 -17.92 -4.42
C LYS A 104 -15.23 -19.21 -4.33
N ARG A 105 -14.60 -20.34 -3.99
CA ARG A 105 -15.26 -21.65 -3.93
C ARG A 105 -15.88 -21.92 -2.56
N GLN A 106 -15.36 -21.30 -1.51
CA GLN A 106 -16.02 -21.22 -0.21
C GLN A 106 -17.13 -20.16 -0.30
N THR A 107 -18.29 -20.52 -0.82
CA THR A 107 -19.51 -19.72 -0.65
C THR A 107 -20.36 -20.44 0.38
N SER A 108 -20.04 -20.27 1.67
CA SER A 108 -21.04 -20.52 2.71
C SER A 108 -22.01 -19.35 2.71
N ASP A 109 -23.31 -19.63 2.62
CA ASP A 109 -24.41 -18.65 2.76
C ASP A 109 -24.57 -18.17 4.21
N ASP A 110 -23.74 -18.65 5.14
CA ASP A 110 -23.76 -18.24 6.53
C ASP A 110 -23.26 -16.79 6.65
N VAL A 111 -24.16 -15.92 7.09
CA VAL A 111 -23.91 -14.49 7.33
C VAL A 111 -22.82 -14.26 8.38
N ASP A 112 -22.61 -15.23 9.27
CA ASP A 112 -21.70 -15.15 10.41
C ASP A 112 -20.21 -15.37 10.07
N ASP A 113 -19.88 -15.77 8.84
CA ASP A 113 -18.49 -16.02 8.40
C ASP A 113 -17.91 -14.89 7.53
N GLN A 114 -18.51 -13.70 7.53
CA GLN A 114 -18.07 -12.60 6.69
C GLN A 114 -16.82 -11.90 7.25
N VAL A 115 -15.82 -11.71 6.40
CA VAL A 115 -14.58 -11.00 6.74
C VAL A 115 -14.69 -9.56 6.24
N CYS A 116 -14.44 -8.58 7.10
CA CYS A 116 -14.37 -7.18 6.71
C CYS A 116 -12.93 -6.69 6.68
N LEU A 117 -12.47 -6.26 5.51
CA LEU A 117 -11.17 -5.68 5.28
C LEU A 117 -11.24 -4.17 5.47
N LEU A 118 -10.62 -3.67 6.54
CA LEU A 118 -10.52 -2.25 6.83
C LEU A 118 -9.16 -1.72 6.36
N ILE A 119 -9.14 -0.95 5.27
CA ILE A 119 -7.92 -0.42 4.67
C ILE A 119 -7.77 1.05 5.00
N HIS A 120 -6.78 1.37 5.84
CA HIS A 120 -6.35 2.74 6.04
C HIS A 120 -5.43 3.17 4.90
N ASN A 121 -5.73 4.28 4.21
CA ASN A 121 -4.89 4.84 3.14
C ASN A 121 -4.60 3.83 2.00
N ILE A 122 -5.63 3.46 1.23
CA ILE A 122 -5.51 2.51 0.09
C ILE A 122 -4.53 3.00 -0.99
N ASP A 123 -4.30 4.31 -1.02
CA ASP A 123 -3.35 5.07 -1.82
C ASP A 123 -1.95 5.17 -1.17
N GLY A 124 -1.66 4.35 -0.17
CA GLY A 124 -0.36 4.26 0.47
C GLY A 124 0.76 3.80 -0.48
N PRO A 125 2.02 4.17 -0.21
CA PRO A 125 3.13 3.99 -1.16
C PRO A 125 3.36 2.53 -1.57
N ALA A 126 3.18 1.57 -0.65
CA ALA A 126 3.34 0.14 -0.94
C ALA A 126 2.15 -0.49 -1.69
N LEU A 127 1.02 0.21 -1.75
CA LEU A 127 -0.22 -0.27 -2.37
C LEU A 127 -0.53 0.41 -3.71
N ARG A 128 0.28 1.37 -4.16
CA ARG A 128 0.07 2.10 -5.42
C ARG A 128 0.34 1.26 -6.68
N ASP A 129 1.08 0.16 -6.54
CA ASP A 129 1.41 -0.71 -7.66
C ASP A 129 0.15 -1.35 -8.27
N ALA A 130 0.13 -1.45 -9.60
CA ALA A 130 -1.01 -2.01 -10.32
C ALA A 130 -1.30 -3.46 -9.92
N GLU A 131 -0.25 -4.26 -9.66
CA GLU A 131 -0.36 -5.64 -9.19
C GLU A 131 -1.05 -5.70 -7.82
N SER A 132 -0.63 -4.85 -6.87
CA SER A 132 -1.21 -4.80 -5.53
C SER A 132 -2.69 -4.39 -5.55
N GLN A 133 -3.05 -3.38 -6.34
CA GLN A 133 -4.45 -2.97 -6.50
C GLN A 133 -5.28 -4.04 -7.21
N GLN A 134 -4.74 -4.73 -8.20
CA GLN A 134 -5.42 -5.84 -8.87
C GLN A 134 -5.66 -7.00 -7.92
N CYS A 135 -4.68 -7.33 -7.07
CA CYS A 135 -4.81 -8.35 -6.04
C CYS A 135 -5.93 -8.02 -5.06
N LEU A 136 -5.92 -6.81 -4.49
CA LEU A 136 -6.97 -6.34 -3.58
C LEU A 136 -8.36 -6.33 -4.24
N ALA A 137 -8.45 -5.98 -5.52
CA ALA A 137 -9.71 -5.99 -6.26
C ALA A 137 -10.22 -7.41 -6.55
N GLN A 138 -9.33 -8.36 -6.79
CA GLN A 138 -9.72 -9.78 -6.92
C GLN A 138 -10.23 -10.34 -5.58
N VAL A 139 -9.63 -9.93 -4.47
CA VAL A 139 -10.08 -10.29 -3.12
C VAL A 139 -11.44 -9.66 -2.80
N SER A 140 -11.65 -8.38 -3.12
CA SER A 140 -12.93 -7.68 -2.89
C SER A 140 -14.11 -8.25 -3.69
N CYS A 141 -13.82 -8.96 -4.78
CA CYS A 141 -14.82 -9.63 -5.60
C CYS A 141 -15.42 -10.89 -4.91
N CYS A 142 -14.77 -11.40 -3.87
CA CYS A 142 -15.25 -12.58 -3.14
C CYS A 142 -16.46 -12.21 -2.26
N PRO A 143 -17.56 -12.98 -2.28
CA PRO A 143 -18.81 -12.59 -1.59
C PRO A 143 -18.67 -12.57 -0.06
N GLN A 144 -17.77 -13.38 0.50
CA GLN A 144 -17.47 -13.44 1.93
C GLN A 144 -16.66 -12.24 2.43
N ILE A 145 -16.02 -11.48 1.53
CA ILE A 145 -15.11 -10.40 1.89
C ILE A 145 -15.78 -9.07 1.59
N ARG A 146 -15.88 -8.23 2.61
CA ARG A 146 -16.36 -6.84 2.49
C ARG A 146 -15.18 -5.90 2.67
N VAL A 147 -15.15 -4.79 1.94
CA VAL A 147 -14.02 -3.85 2.00
C VAL A 147 -14.51 -2.46 2.40
N ALA A 148 -13.86 -1.88 3.39
CA ALA A 148 -14.00 -0.47 3.75
C ALA A 148 -12.62 0.18 3.70
N ALA A 149 -12.46 1.21 2.88
CA ALA A 149 -11.20 1.86 2.63
C ALA A 149 -11.26 3.37 2.85
N SER A 150 -10.11 3.95 3.18
CA SER A 150 -9.91 5.39 3.19
C SER A 150 -8.92 5.80 2.11
N THR A 151 -9.16 6.97 1.52
CA THR A 151 -8.26 7.61 0.56
C THR A 151 -7.97 9.05 0.96
N ASP A 152 -6.72 9.46 0.76
CA ASP A 152 -6.26 10.82 1.07
C ASP A 152 -5.64 11.53 -0.14
N HIS A 153 -5.03 10.79 -1.06
CA HIS A 153 -4.43 11.36 -2.25
C HIS A 153 -5.48 11.77 -3.30
N VAL A 154 -5.33 12.98 -3.85
CA VAL A 154 -6.21 13.54 -4.90
C VAL A 154 -6.27 12.64 -6.14
N ASN A 155 -5.14 12.03 -6.50
CA ASN A 155 -5.04 11.13 -7.66
C ASN A 155 -5.42 9.67 -7.37
N ALA A 156 -5.95 9.34 -6.19
CA ALA A 156 -6.33 7.96 -5.87
C ALA A 156 -7.29 7.31 -6.89
N PRO A 157 -8.29 8.01 -7.47
CA PRO A 157 -9.15 7.42 -8.48
C PRO A 157 -8.40 6.95 -9.75
N LEU A 158 -7.20 7.49 -10.02
CA LEU A 158 -6.39 7.09 -11.17
C LEU A 158 -5.75 5.70 -11.01
N LEU A 159 -5.70 5.17 -9.79
CA LEU A 159 -5.15 3.84 -9.53
C LEU A 159 -6.05 2.71 -10.06
N TRP A 160 -7.33 3.00 -10.31
CA TRP A 160 -8.31 1.97 -10.66
C TRP A 160 -8.78 2.07 -12.10
N GLY A 161 -8.67 0.94 -12.82
CA GLY A 161 -9.30 0.80 -14.14
C GLY A 161 -10.82 0.66 -14.05
N LYS A 162 -11.52 0.91 -15.16
CA LYS A 162 -12.99 0.79 -15.26
C LYS A 162 -13.53 -0.55 -14.73
N LYS A 163 -12.85 -1.65 -15.06
CA LYS A 163 -13.22 -2.99 -14.59
C LYS A 163 -13.13 -3.08 -13.07
N MET A 164 -12.04 -2.62 -12.47
CA MET A 164 -11.80 -2.72 -11.03
C MET A 164 -12.85 -1.95 -10.22
N VAL A 165 -13.19 -0.73 -10.65
CA VAL A 165 -14.19 0.10 -9.95
C VAL A 165 -15.60 -0.51 -10.06
N HIS A 166 -16.03 -0.88 -11.26
CA HIS A 166 -17.43 -1.28 -11.49
C HIS A 166 -17.73 -2.73 -11.14
N THR A 167 -16.79 -3.67 -11.36
CA THR A 167 -17.09 -5.10 -11.17
C THR A 167 -16.48 -5.70 -9.92
N GLN A 168 -15.34 -5.19 -9.45
CA GLN A 168 -14.58 -5.81 -8.37
C GLN A 168 -14.80 -5.10 -7.02
N TYR A 169 -14.49 -3.81 -6.92
CA TYR A 169 -14.63 -3.08 -5.67
C TYR A 169 -16.05 -2.58 -5.41
N ARG A 170 -16.78 -2.20 -6.47
CA ARG A 170 -18.15 -1.63 -6.38
C ARG A 170 -18.22 -0.52 -5.33
N TRP A 171 -17.33 0.47 -5.47
CA TRP A 171 -17.17 1.53 -4.47
C TRP A 171 -18.41 2.41 -4.31
N SER A 172 -18.84 2.58 -3.07
CA SER A 172 -19.73 3.63 -2.61
C SER A 172 -18.89 4.75 -1.99
N TRP A 173 -18.98 5.95 -2.56
CA TRP A 173 -18.13 7.08 -2.22
C TRP A 173 -18.76 7.93 -1.13
N TYR A 174 -18.05 8.09 -0.02
CA TYR A 174 -18.51 8.88 1.12
C TYR A 174 -17.58 10.05 1.40
N HIS A 175 -18.14 11.26 1.35
CA HIS A 175 -17.44 12.48 1.74
C HIS A 175 -17.48 12.64 3.26
N VAL A 176 -16.34 12.42 3.90
CA VAL A 176 -16.19 12.41 5.36
C VAL A 176 -14.96 13.22 5.79
N PRO A 177 -15.04 14.56 5.75
CA PRO A 177 -13.97 15.43 6.22
C PRO A 177 -13.93 15.46 7.76
N THR A 178 -12.93 14.83 8.37
CA THR A 178 -12.77 14.79 9.83
C THR A 178 -12.00 16.00 10.37
N PHE A 179 -11.21 16.68 9.52
CA PHE A 179 -10.26 17.74 9.89
C PHE A 179 -9.26 17.34 11.00
N ALA A 180 -9.12 16.05 11.26
CA ALA A 180 -8.17 15.53 12.23
C ALA A 180 -6.73 15.57 11.67
N PRO A 181 -5.72 15.87 12.49
CA PRO A 181 -4.33 15.91 12.04
C PRO A 181 -3.81 14.51 11.66
N TYR A 182 -3.01 14.45 10.59
CA TYR A 182 -2.37 13.23 10.09
C TYR A 182 -1.13 12.84 10.91
N LYS A 183 -1.33 12.49 12.19
CA LYS A 183 -0.22 12.24 13.11
C LYS A 183 0.54 10.95 12.80
N VAL A 184 -0.16 9.89 12.40
CA VAL A 184 0.44 8.55 12.23
C VAL A 184 0.86 8.33 10.78
N GLU A 185 0.08 8.89 9.85
CA GLU A 185 0.26 8.76 8.42
C GLU A 185 1.47 9.57 7.94
N CYS A 186 1.70 10.77 8.49
CA CYS A 186 2.83 11.62 8.09
C CYS A 186 4.20 11.18 8.65
N VAL A 187 4.27 10.24 9.60
CA VAL A 187 5.56 9.78 10.17
C VAL A 187 6.47 9.17 9.10
N PHE A 188 5.88 8.50 8.12
CA PHE A 188 6.60 7.78 7.07
C PHE A 188 6.85 8.62 5.82
N TYR A 189 6.27 9.81 5.75
CA TYR A 189 6.56 10.77 4.70
C TYR A 189 7.85 11.51 5.04
N PRO A 190 8.82 11.59 4.11
CA PRO A 190 10.02 12.39 4.32
C PRO A 190 9.59 13.86 4.35
N LEU A 191 9.55 14.43 5.55
CA LEU A 191 9.35 15.85 5.73
C LEU A 191 10.66 16.55 5.38
N ILE A 192 10.67 17.29 4.27
CA ILE A 192 11.83 18.07 3.80
C ILE A 192 12.37 19.01 4.91
N LEU A 193 11.48 19.45 5.80
CA LEU A 193 11.78 20.40 6.87
C LEU A 193 12.03 19.77 8.25
N ALA A 194 11.79 18.46 8.43
CA ALA A 194 12.05 17.80 9.71
C ALA A 194 13.38 17.03 9.63
N SER A 195 14.44 17.66 10.13
CA SER A 195 15.76 17.02 10.27
C SER A 195 15.67 15.71 11.08
N GLY A 196 16.38 14.66 10.62
CA GLY A 196 16.99 13.72 11.57
C GLY A 196 16.96 12.22 11.30
N GLY A 197 16.59 11.72 10.11
CA GLY A 197 16.62 10.28 9.83
C GLY A 197 17.60 9.85 8.73
N HIS A 198 18.56 8.97 9.03
CA HIS A 198 19.47 8.36 8.04
C HIS A 198 18.74 7.60 6.90
N ALA A 199 17.49 7.15 7.11
CA ALA A 199 16.67 6.51 6.08
C ALA A 199 15.92 7.51 5.18
N GLN A 200 15.81 8.77 5.58
CA GLN A 200 15.13 9.81 4.80
C GLN A 200 16.04 10.37 3.70
N THR A 201 17.36 10.37 3.92
CA THR A 201 18.34 10.86 2.94
C THR A 201 18.36 10.04 1.66
N THR A 202 18.14 8.72 1.71
CA THR A 202 18.12 7.87 0.51
C THR A 202 16.91 8.16 -0.38
N LYS A 203 15.71 8.31 0.21
CA LYS A 203 14.50 8.68 -0.55
C LYS A 203 14.60 10.09 -1.11
N MET A 204 15.14 11.03 -0.34
CA MET A 204 15.39 12.40 -0.83
C MET A 204 16.43 12.41 -1.96
N ALA A 205 17.51 11.64 -1.84
CA ALA A 205 18.51 11.50 -2.89
C ALA A 205 17.89 10.91 -4.16
N LEU A 206 16.99 9.92 -4.06
CA LEU A 206 16.27 9.40 -5.21
C LEU A 206 15.40 10.47 -5.89
N VAL A 207 14.66 11.27 -5.13
CA VAL A 207 13.84 12.37 -5.69
C VAL A 207 14.73 13.39 -6.41
N VAL A 208 15.85 13.78 -5.79
CA VAL A 208 16.82 14.69 -6.41
C VAL A 208 17.40 14.06 -7.68
N LEU A 209 17.84 12.80 -7.66
CA LEU A 209 18.37 12.10 -8.82
C LEU A 209 17.34 12.01 -9.96
N GLN A 210 16.08 11.76 -9.65
CA GLN A 210 15.00 11.72 -10.64
C GLN A 210 14.72 13.08 -11.28
N SER A 211 14.95 14.19 -10.56
CA SER A 211 14.81 15.55 -11.10
C SER A 211 15.94 15.96 -12.05
N LEU A 212 17.08 15.26 -12.00
CA LEU A 212 18.22 15.54 -12.85
C LEU A 212 18.01 15.04 -14.29
N THR A 213 18.68 15.70 -15.23
CA THR A 213 18.73 15.26 -16.63
C THR A 213 19.34 13.85 -16.77
N PRO A 214 18.99 13.07 -17.80
CA PRO A 214 19.53 11.72 -18.00
C PRO A 214 21.07 11.69 -18.09
N ASN A 215 21.70 12.76 -18.59
CA ASN A 215 23.15 12.90 -18.62
C ASN A 215 23.76 13.09 -17.22
N ALA A 216 23.10 13.84 -16.34
CA ALA A 216 23.57 13.98 -14.97
C ALA A 216 23.36 12.68 -14.17
N GLN A 217 22.23 11.99 -14.38
CA GLN A 217 21.99 10.67 -13.79
C GLN A 217 23.04 9.63 -14.20
N SER A 218 23.52 9.64 -15.44
CA SER A 218 24.58 8.73 -15.89
C SER A 218 25.92 9.03 -15.25
N VAL A 219 26.28 10.31 -15.04
CA VAL A 219 27.48 10.69 -14.28
C VAL A 219 27.40 10.20 -12.84
N PHE A 220 26.27 10.42 -12.16
CA PHE A 220 26.06 9.92 -10.80
C PHE A 220 26.12 8.40 -10.71
N ARG A 221 25.61 7.68 -11.71
CA ARG A 221 25.73 6.21 -11.78
C ARG A 221 27.18 5.75 -11.83
N VAL A 222 27.98 6.35 -12.72
CA VAL A 222 29.41 6.03 -12.84
C VAL A 222 30.16 6.31 -11.53
N LEU A 223 29.84 7.43 -10.88
CA LEU A 223 30.40 7.77 -9.56
C LEU A 223 30.01 6.75 -8.49
N ALA A 224 28.74 6.34 -8.44
CA ALA A 224 28.25 5.35 -7.48
C ALA A 224 28.88 3.97 -7.69
N GLU A 225 28.98 3.50 -8.94
CA GLU A 225 29.66 2.25 -9.30
C GLU A 225 31.14 2.28 -8.89
N TYR A 226 31.82 3.40 -9.10
CA TYR A 226 33.20 3.58 -8.68
C TYR A 226 33.35 3.56 -7.15
N GLN A 227 32.42 4.19 -6.43
CA GLN A 227 32.41 4.21 -4.97
C GLN A 227 32.15 2.80 -4.37
N LEU A 228 31.24 2.03 -4.97
CA LEU A 228 30.97 0.64 -4.61
C LEU A 228 32.20 -0.26 -4.84
N ALA A 229 32.98 0.01 -5.88
CA ALA A 229 34.20 -0.73 -6.16
C ALA A 229 35.39 -0.37 -5.24
N ASN A 230 35.41 0.83 -4.66
CA ASN A 230 36.55 1.36 -3.88
C ASN A 230 36.16 1.77 -2.44
N GLU A 231 35.45 0.89 -1.73
CA GLU A 231 34.81 1.14 -0.43
C GLU A 231 35.75 1.64 0.71
N LYS A 232 37.09 1.56 0.54
CA LYS A 232 38.09 1.83 1.59
C LYS A 232 39.02 3.03 1.35
N VAL A 233 38.95 3.72 0.21
CA VAL A 233 39.90 4.82 -0.10
C VAL A 233 39.21 6.17 0.10
N LEU A 234 39.74 6.99 1.02
CA LEU A 234 39.34 8.38 1.19
C LEU A 234 39.64 9.16 -0.10
N TRP A 235 38.64 9.90 -0.58
CA TRP A 235 38.62 10.69 -1.82
C TRP A 235 39.99 11.23 -2.26
N THR A 236 40.52 10.69 -3.36
CA THR A 236 41.54 11.38 -4.15
C THR A 236 40.85 12.22 -5.23
N PRO A 237 41.40 13.39 -5.62
CA PRO A 237 40.80 14.21 -6.66
C PRO A 237 40.82 13.47 -8.01
N PHE A 238 39.64 13.09 -8.48
CA PHE A 238 39.46 12.36 -9.74
C PHE A 238 39.40 13.29 -10.95
N THR A 239 40.16 12.96 -12.00
CA THR A 239 39.98 13.51 -13.35
C THR A 239 39.24 12.49 -14.20
N ILE A 240 37.91 12.60 -14.29
CA ILE A 240 37.12 11.73 -15.16
C ILE A 240 37.22 12.25 -16.60
N HIS A 241 37.96 11.55 -17.46
CA HIS A 241 37.92 11.77 -18.89
C HIS A 241 36.64 11.18 -19.49
N VAL A 242 35.54 11.94 -19.40
CA VAL A 242 34.32 11.61 -20.14
C VAL A 242 34.62 11.82 -21.63
N ARG A 243 34.76 10.71 -22.38
CA ARG A 243 34.93 10.77 -23.84
C ARG A 243 33.58 11.07 -24.49
N ILE A 244 33.21 12.33 -24.52
CA ILE A 244 32.00 12.82 -25.19
C ILE A 244 32.24 12.75 -26.70
N LYS A 245 31.47 11.92 -27.41
CA LYS A 245 31.36 12.03 -28.88
C LYS A 245 30.64 13.34 -29.19
N GLY A 246 31.41 14.37 -29.49
CA GLY A 246 30.94 15.62 -30.10
C GLY A 246 30.97 16.84 -29.16
N GLY A 247 31.68 17.89 -29.60
CA GLY A 247 31.55 19.25 -29.07
C GLY A 247 32.78 19.79 -28.35
N LYS A 248 33.63 20.53 -29.07
CA LYS A 248 34.66 21.41 -28.49
C LYS A 248 33.97 22.56 -27.75
N GLY A 249 34.12 22.59 -26.43
CA GLY A 249 33.69 23.71 -25.57
C GLY A 249 33.79 23.32 -24.10
N LYS A 250 34.22 24.24 -23.22
CA LYS A 250 34.24 24.03 -21.76
C LYS A 250 32.88 23.47 -21.34
N SER A 251 32.86 22.23 -20.87
CA SER A 251 31.64 21.43 -20.85
C SER A 251 30.66 21.92 -19.77
N PRO A 252 29.35 22.03 -20.09
CA PRO A 252 28.30 22.38 -19.11
C PRO A 252 28.24 21.40 -17.92
N GLN A 253 28.82 20.20 -18.06
CA GLN A 253 28.94 19.22 -16.99
C GLN A 253 29.91 19.63 -15.87
N ARG A 254 30.93 20.46 -16.15
CA ARG A 254 31.83 20.97 -15.11
C ARG A 254 31.11 21.97 -14.19
N GLN A 255 30.19 22.75 -14.75
CA GLN A 255 29.26 23.59 -13.98
C GLN A 255 28.23 22.74 -13.22
N GLN A 256 27.72 21.65 -13.80
CA GLN A 256 26.82 20.75 -13.08
C GLN A 256 27.49 20.07 -11.88
N LEU A 257 28.77 19.67 -11.99
CA LEU A 257 29.52 19.14 -10.85
C LEU A 257 29.77 20.19 -9.75
N LEU A 258 30.07 21.44 -10.12
CA LEU A 258 30.22 22.55 -9.17
C LEU A 258 28.90 22.88 -8.46
N HIS A 259 27.79 22.92 -9.21
CA HIS A 259 26.47 23.22 -8.66
C HIS A 259 25.95 22.12 -7.72
N VAL A 260 26.41 20.88 -7.90
CA VAL A 260 26.15 19.76 -7.00
C VAL A 260 27.07 19.79 -5.77
N ALA A 261 28.34 20.18 -5.92
CA ALA A 261 29.26 20.33 -4.80
C ALA A 261 28.80 21.44 -3.83
N ASP A 262 28.24 22.53 -4.35
CA ASP A 262 27.63 23.60 -3.53
C ASP A 262 26.36 23.14 -2.79
N LEU A 263 25.69 22.09 -3.28
CA LEU A 263 24.48 21.50 -2.65
C LEU A 263 24.79 20.53 -1.51
N PHE A 264 26.06 20.10 -1.36
CA PHE A 264 26.52 19.17 -0.32
C PHE A 264 27.44 19.83 0.73
N LEU A 265 27.69 21.15 0.63
CA LEU A 265 28.54 21.93 1.55
C LEU A 265 27.75 22.70 2.63
N PHE A 266 26.48 22.38 2.85
CA PHE A 266 25.67 22.85 3.99
C PHE A 266 24.99 21.69 4.71
#